data_AF-A0A2H0L409-F1
#
_entry.id   AF-A0A2H0L409-F1
#
_cell.length_a   1.000
_cell.length_b   1.000
_cell.length_c   1.000
_cell.angle_alpha   90.00
_cell.angle_beta   90.00
_cell.angle_gamma   90.00
#
_symmetry.space_group_name_H-M   'P 1'
#
loop_
_entity.id
_entity.type
_entity.pdbx_description
1 polymer ?
#
loop_
_entity_poly.entity_id
_entity_poly.type
_entity_poly.pdbx_seq_one_letter_code
_entity_poly.pdbx_strand_id
1 'polypeptide(L)' 'MAVPKKKTSKTRTRRRYATYVKKQQTKLLNKVALATCSNCQEKHRIHHICNNCGHYNGQMIIDKTSKDLDKITTIKA' A
#
# COMPACT_ATOMS: atom_id res chain seq x y z
N MET A 1 37.88 10.47 0.61
CA MET A 1 36.44 10.76 0.52
C MET A 1 36.24 12.23 0.22
N ALA A 2 35.29 12.61 -0.64
CA ALA A 2 35.04 14.02 -0.94
C ALA A 2 34.34 14.69 0.26
N VAL A 3 34.98 15.71 0.83
CA VAL A 3 34.44 16.49 1.95
C VAL A 3 33.90 17.83 1.41
N PRO A 4 32.76 18.34 1.89
CA PRO A 4 32.25 19.64 1.48
C PRO A 4 33.26 20.75 1.79
N LYS A 5 33.67 21.51 0.77
CA LYS A 5 34.61 22.63 0.93
C LYS A 5 34.09 23.74 1.84
N LYS A 6 32.76 23.96 1.88
CA LYS A 6 32.09 24.99 2.68
C LYS A 6 30.74 24.49 3.19
N LYS A 7 30.27 25.09 4.30
CA LYS A 7 28.91 24.88 4.81
C LYS A 7 27.87 25.39 3.81
N THR A 8 26.83 24.60 3.56
CA THR A 8 25.70 25.00 2.72
C THR A 8 24.90 26.11 3.39
N SER A 9 24.50 27.14 2.63
CA SER A 9 23.66 28.22 3.16
C SER A 9 22.29 27.73 3.65
N LYS A 10 21.70 28.45 4.62
CA LYS A 10 20.37 28.14 5.17
C LYS A 10 19.29 28.09 4.08
N THR A 11 19.38 28.95 3.07
CA THR A 11 18.44 28.98 1.95
C THR A 11 18.52 27.71 1.08
N ARG A 12 19.75 27.24 0.78
CA ARG A 12 19.95 26.02 -0.01
C ARG A 12 19.40 24.77 0.69
N THR A 13 19.65 24.64 2.00
CA THR A 13 19.14 23.50 2.77
C THR A 13 17.62 23.50 2.89
N ARG A 14 17.01 24.66 3.17
CA ARG A 14 15.54 24.82 3.23
C ARG A 14 14.87 24.49 1.90
N ARG A 15 15.40 24.99 0.78
CA ARG A 15 14.86 24.68 -0.55
C ARG A 15 14.90 23.18 -0.85
N ARG A 16 16.03 22.52 -0.56
CA ARG A 16 16.18 21.06 -0.72
C ARG A 16 15.15 20.29 0.10
N TYR A 17 14.95 20.68 1.37
CA TYR A 17 13.97 20.04 2.24
C TYR A 17 12.54 20.23 1.72
N ALA A 18 12.15 21.45 1.33
CA ALA A 18 10.83 21.73 0.80
C ALA A 18 10.51 20.92 -0.46
N THR A 19 11.48 20.80 -1.38
CA THR A 19 11.33 19.94 -2.57
C THR A 19 11.19 18.46 -2.21
N TYR A 20 11.96 17.98 -1.22
CA TYR A 20 11.82 16.62 -0.72
C TYR A 20 10.42 16.36 -0.15
N VAL A 21 9.94 17.23 0.73
CA VAL A 21 8.60 17.12 1.36
C VAL A 21 7.51 17.07 0.29
N LYS A 22 7.53 18.01 -0.66
CA LYS A 22 6.55 18.04 -1.77
C LYS A 22 6.59 16.74 -2.59
N LYS A 23 7.78 16.25 -2.92
CA LYS A 23 7.96 15.00 -3.68
C LYS A 23 7.48 13.76 -2.92
N GLN A 24 7.65 13.73 -1.59
CA GLN A 24 7.13 12.63 -0.78
C GLN A 24 5.61 12.69 -0.68
N GLN A 25 5.05 13.88 -0.46
CA GLN A 25 3.60 14.08 -0.40
C GLN A 25 2.92 13.63 -1.70
N THR A 26 3.44 14.05 -2.86
CA THR A 26 2.87 13.64 -4.16
C THR A 26 2.97 12.13 -4.40
N LYS A 27 4.05 11.49 -3.96
CA LYS A 27 4.21 10.03 -4.05
C LYS A 27 3.22 9.27 -3.18
N LEU A 28 2.88 9.78 -1.99
CA LEU A 28 1.98 9.11 -1.06
C LEU A 28 0.52 9.20 -1.51
N LEU A 29 0.10 10.34 -2.05
CA LEU A 29 -1.27 10.56 -2.51
C LEU A 29 -1.69 9.61 -3.64
N ASN A 30 -0.77 9.27 -4.55
CA ASN A 30 -1.08 8.46 -5.73
C ASN A 30 -0.82 6.95 -5.56
N LYS A 31 -0.51 6.49 -4.35
CA LYS A 31 -0.04 5.11 -4.13
C LYS A 31 -1.14 4.05 -4.12
N VAL A 32 -2.35 4.40 -3.67
CA VAL A 32 -3.42 3.41 -3.50
C VAL A 32 -4.46 3.61 -4.60
N ALA A 33 -4.33 2.82 -5.66
CA ALA A 33 -5.36 2.72 -6.67
C ALA A 33 -6.46 1.78 -6.15
N LEU A 34 -7.69 2.31 -6.09
CA LEU A 34 -8.88 1.56 -5.66
C LEU A 34 -9.79 1.34 -6.87
N ALA A 35 -10.25 0.10 -7.06
CA ALA A 35 -11.26 -0.26 -8.04
C ALA A 35 -12.54 -0.74 -7.33
N THR A 36 -13.67 -0.63 -8.02
CA THR A 36 -14.94 -1.19 -7.54
C THR A 36 -15.00 -2.68 -7.84
N CYS A 37 -15.41 -3.48 -6.85
CA CYS A 37 -15.60 -4.92 -7.03
C CYS A 37 -16.91 -5.18 -7.80
N SER A 38 -16.88 -6.06 -8.80
CA SER A 38 -18.07 -6.40 -9.60
C SER A 38 -19.16 -7.14 -8.80
N ASN A 39 -18.79 -7.86 -7.73
CA ASN A 39 -19.73 -8.68 -6.97
C ASN A 39 -20.42 -7.92 -5.83
N CYS A 40 -19.65 -7.22 -4.99
CA CYS A 40 -20.18 -6.52 -3.80
C CYS A 40 -20.13 -4.99 -3.88
N GLN A 41 -19.73 -4.43 -5.04
CA GLN A 41 -19.66 -2.98 -5.31
C GLN A 41 -18.75 -2.16 -4.38
N GLU A 42 -18.02 -2.80 -3.47
CA GLU A 42 -17.08 -2.12 -2.58
C GLU A 42 -15.75 -1.78 -3.26
N LYS A 43 -15.06 -0.78 -2.71
CA LYS A 43 -13.73 -0.37 -3.16
C LYS A 43 -12.68 -1.32 -2.60
N HIS A 44 -11.90 -1.92 -3.49
CA HIS A 44 -10.79 -2.81 -3.16
C HIS A 44 -9.53 -2.36 -3.91
N ARG A 45 -8.36 -2.86 -3.48
CA ARG A 45 -7.11 -2.56 -4.17
C ARG A 45 -7.07 -3.30 -5.51
N ILE A 46 -6.56 -2.63 -6.55
CA ILE A 46 -6.41 -3.24 -7.88
C ILE A 46 -5.44 -4.44 -7.79
N HIS A 47 -5.73 -5.51 -8.54
CA HIS A 47 -4.98 -6.78 -8.56
C HIS A 47 -4.93 -7.54 -7.23
N HIS A 48 -5.74 -7.15 -6.24
CA HIS A 48 -5.90 -7.90 -4.99
C HIS A 48 -7.29 -8.52 -4.92
N ILE A 49 -7.41 -9.57 -4.10
CA ILE A 49 -8.70 -10.17 -3.75
C ILE A 49 -9.52 -9.14 -2.96
N CYS A 50 -10.83 -9.08 -3.20
CA CYS A 50 -11.71 -8.25 -2.39
C CYS A 50 -11.79 -8.80 -0.96
N ASN A 51 -11.35 -8.02 0.03
CA ASN A 51 -11.39 -8.41 1.44
C ASN A 51 -12.80 -8.68 1.96
N ASN A 52 -13.84 -8.10 1.35
CA ASN A 52 -15.20 -8.29 1.80
C ASN A 52 -15.82 -9.57 1.24
N CYS A 53 -15.89 -9.70 -0.09
CA CYS A 53 -16.54 -10.86 -0.72
C CYS A 53 -15.59 -12.04 -0.97
N GLY A 54 -14.26 -11.91 -0.85
CA GLY A 54 -13.33 -13.02 -1.06
C GLY A 54 -13.20 -13.46 -2.53
N HIS A 55 -13.74 -12.68 -3.46
CA HIS A 55 -13.69 -12.97 -4.90
C HIS A 55 -12.53 -12.23 -5.58
N TYR A 56 -11.99 -12.87 -6.61
CA TYR A 56 -11.09 -12.27 -7.58
C TYR A 56 -11.35 -12.90 -8.96
N ASN A 57 -11.45 -12.07 -10.00
CA ASN A 57 -11.77 -12.50 -11.37
C ASN A 57 -13.03 -13.40 -11.48
N GLY A 58 -14.06 -13.12 -10.68
CA GLY A 58 -15.33 -13.85 -10.73
C GLY A 58 -15.33 -15.22 -10.03
N GLN A 59 -14.20 -15.64 -9.47
CA GLN A 59 -14.09 -16.88 -8.69
C GLN A 59 -14.00 -16.56 -7.19
N MET A 60 -14.66 -17.38 -6.37
CA MET A 60 -14.51 -17.39 -4.91
C MET A 60 -13.16 -18.03 -4.58
N ILE A 61 -12.25 -17.25 -3.97
CA ILE A 61 -10.94 -17.76 -3.54
C ILE A 61 -10.92 -17.98 -2.03
N ILE A 62 -11.67 -17.17 -1.28
CA ILE A 62 -11.74 -17.27 0.18
C ILE A 62 -13.18 -17.61 0.57
N ASP A 63 -13.41 -18.85 0.94
CA ASP A 63 -14.65 -19.28 1.60
C ASP A 63 -14.58 -18.91 3.08
N LYS A 64 -15.16 -17.76 3.45
CA LYS A 64 -15.23 -17.32 4.85
C LYS A 64 -16.17 -18.17 5.72
N THR A 65 -16.88 -19.13 5.10
CA THR A 65 -17.88 -19.99 5.73
C THR A 65 -17.33 -21.35 6.14
N SER A 66 -16.19 -21.80 5.62
CA SER A 66 -15.61 -23.10 5.98
C SER A 66 -14.57 -22.99 7.09
N LYS A 67 -14.63 -23.97 8.00
CA LYS A 67 -13.91 -24.10 9.27
C LYS A 67 -12.38 -24.30 9.15
N ASP A 68 -11.76 -23.81 8.08
CA ASP A 68 -10.37 -24.11 7.73
C ASP A 68 -9.35 -23.06 8.22
N LEU A 69 -9.82 -21.89 8.69
CA LEU A 69 -8.95 -20.85 9.28
C LEU A 69 -8.29 -21.31 10.60
N ASP A 70 -8.94 -22.21 11.35
CA ASP A 70 -8.43 -22.75 12.62
C ASP A 70 -7.28 -23.77 12.41
N LYS A 71 -7.18 -24.36 11.22
CA LYS A 71 -6.12 -25.32 10.89
C LYS A 71 -4.79 -24.63 10.56
N ILE A 72 -4.82 -23.38 10.10
CA ILE A 72 -3.63 -22.60 9.72
C ILE A 72 -2.96 -22.00 10.97
N THR A 73 -3.73 -21.66 12.02
CA THR A 73 -3.21 -21.08 13.28
C THR A 73 -2.69 -22.12 14.26
N THR A 74 -3.00 -23.40 14.07
CA THR A 74 -2.42 -24.48 14.87
C THR A 74 -1.08 -24.89 14.26
N ILE A 75 0.00 -24.20 14.63
CA ILE A 75 1.35 -24.75 14.44
C ILE A 75 1.38 -26.05 15.25
N LYS A 76 1.27 -27.20 14.57
CA LYS A 76 1.53 -28.49 15.19
C LYS A 76 3.02 -28.52 15.51
N ALA A 77 3.34 -28.29 16.79
CA ALA A 77 4.57 -28.78 17.39
C ALA A 77 4.56 -30.31 17.40
#